data_AF-A0A8J7MHV3-F1
#
_entry.id   AF-A0A8J7MHV3-F1
#
_cell.length_a   1.000
_cell.length_b   1.000
_cell.length_c   1.000
_cell.angle_alpha   90.00
_cell.angle_beta   90.00
_cell.angle_gamma   90.00
#
_symmetry.space_group_name_H-M   'P 1'
#
loop_
_entity.id
_entity.type
_entity.pdbx_description
1 polymer ?
#
loop_
_entity_poly.entity_id
_entity_poly.type
_entity_poly.pdbx_seq_one_letter_code
_entity_poly.pdbx_strand_id
1 'polypeptide(L)' 'MKPNHKKISKFLSLVLRHKPETIGLDLDENGWAETQVLLEKLANK' A
#
# COMPACT_ATOMS: atom_id res chain seq x y z
N MET A 1 15.89 9.18 9.77
CA MET A 1 14.53 8.68 9.43
C MET A 1 13.65 8.77 10.66
N LYS A 2 12.50 9.45 10.59
CA LYS A 2 11.52 9.46 11.70
C LYS A 2 11.07 8.00 11.96
N PRO A 3 10.93 7.55 13.22
CA PRO A 3 10.63 6.15 13.56
C PRO A 3 9.35 5.62 12.89
N ASN A 4 8.41 6.52 12.57
CA ASN A 4 7.16 6.18 11.89
C ASN A 4 7.34 5.76 10.42
N HIS A 5 8.37 6.26 9.73
CA HIS A 5 8.56 5.99 8.30
C HIS A 5 9.00 4.55 8.03
N LYS A 6 9.74 3.92 8.96
CA LYS A 6 10.13 2.51 8.83
C LYS A 6 8.92 1.58 8.85
N LYS A 7 7.94 1.85 9.73
CA LYS A 7 6.70 1.07 9.81
C LYS A 7 5.85 1.25 8.55
N ILE A 8 5.68 2.50 8.09
CA ILE A 8 4.96 2.81 6.86
C ILE A 8 5.63 2.14 5.65
N SER A 9 6.96 2.25 5.51
CA SER A 9 7.69 1.63 4.39
C SER A 9 7.58 0.10 4.39
N LYS A 10 7.66 -0.55 5.56
CA LYS A 10 7.45 -2.00 5.68
C LYS A 10 6.02 -2.39 5.31
N PHE A 11 5.03 -1.62 5.75
CA PHE A 11 3.63 -1.87 5.42
C PHE A 11 3.34 -1.66 3.93
N LEU A 12 3.87 -0.59 3.34
CA LEU A 12 3.76 -0.31 1.91
C LEU A 12 4.35 -1.45 1.07
N SER A 13 5.52 -1.96 1.48
CA SER A 13 6.15 -3.11 0.81
C SER A 13 5.31 -4.38 0.91
N LEU A 14 4.65 -4.60 2.05
CA LEU A 14 3.72 -5.73 2.23
C LEU A 14 2.52 -5.60 1.28
N VAL A 15 1.88 -4.44 1.24
CA VAL A 15 0.68 -4.21 0.43
C VAL A 15 1.01 -4.30 -1.06
N LEU A 16 2.04 -3.61 -1.54
CA LEU A 16 2.33 -3.52 -2.98
C LEU A 16 2.96 -4.78 -3.58
N ARG A 17 3.59 -5.65 -2.78
CA ARG A 17 4.34 -6.81 -3.30
C ARG A 17 3.84 -8.17 -2.84
N HIS A 18 3.05 -8.21 -1.77
CA HIS A 18 2.71 -9.49 -1.14
C HIS A 18 1.22 -9.65 -0.88
N LYS A 19 0.54 -8.62 -0.37
CA LYS A 19 -0.85 -8.71 0.09
C LYS A 19 -1.66 -7.43 -0.17
N PRO A 20 -1.90 -7.06 -1.43
CA PRO A 20 -2.71 -5.87 -1.76
C PRO A 20 -4.14 -5.95 -1.20
N GLU A 21 -4.67 -7.16 -1.01
CA GLU A 21 -5.97 -7.43 -0.39
C GLU A 21 -6.07 -6.96 1.07
N THR A 22 -4.95 -6.73 1.76
CA THR A 22 -4.93 -6.25 3.16
C THR A 22 -5.62 -4.89 3.34
N ILE A 23 -5.63 -4.08 2.28
CA ILE A 23 -6.35 -2.80 2.25
C ILE A 23 -7.44 -2.79 1.15
N GLY A 24 -7.77 -3.98 0.63
CA GLY A 24 -8.64 -4.17 -0.52
C GLY A 24 -8.15 -3.44 -1.77
N LEU A 25 -6.83 -3.31 -1.95
CA LEU A 25 -6.25 -2.72 -3.16
C LEU A 25 -6.28 -3.78 -4.26
N ASP A 26 -6.78 -3.41 -5.43
CA ASP A 26 -6.71 -4.23 -6.62
C ASP A 26 -5.54 -3.72 -7.47
N LEU A 27 -4.71 -4.63 -7.97
CA LEU A 27 -3.62 -4.31 -8.87
C LEU A 27 -4.06 -4.64 -10.29
N ASP A 28 -3.69 -3.80 -11.24
CA ASP A 28 -3.94 -4.08 -12.65
C ASP A 28 -3.16 -5.31 -13.15
N GLU A 29 -3.39 -5.71 -14.40
CA GLU A 29 -2.74 -6.88 -15.01
C GLU A 29 -1.20 -6.79 -15.02
N ASN A 30 -0.64 -5.59 -14.89
CA ASN A 30 0.79 -5.33 -14.84
C ASN A 30 1.32 -5.16 -13.40
N GLY A 31 0.45 -5.27 -12.39
CA GLY A 31 0.79 -5.14 -10.98
C GLY A 31 0.83 -3.70 -10.47
N TRP A 32 0.28 -2.72 -11.21
CA TRP A 32 0.23 -1.33 -10.77
C TRP A 32 -1.06 -1.02 -10.01
N ALA A 33 -0.95 -0.05 -9.11
CA ALA A 33 -2.07 0.57 -8.44
C ALA A 33 -2.07 2.06 -8.72
N GLU A 34 -3.27 2.64 -8.82
CA GLU A 34 -3.41 4.09 -8.87
C GLU A 34 -2.99 4.71 -7.53
N THR A 35 -2.09 5.70 -7.59
CA THR A 35 -1.53 6.34 -6.39
C THR A 35 -2.62 6.97 -5.53
N GLN A 36 -3.66 7.54 -6.15
CA GLN A 36 -4.78 8.14 -5.42
C GLN A 36 -5.54 7.09 -4.62
N VAL A 37 -5.95 5.99 -5.26
CA VAL A 37 -6.63 4.85 -4.62
C VAL A 37 -5.77 4.24 -3.50
N LEU A 38 -4.47 4.10 -3.72
CA LEU A 38 -3.53 3.63 -2.71
C LEU A 38 -3.54 4.55 -1.47
N LEU A 39 -3.44 5.87 -1.67
CA LEU A 39 -3.44 6.85 -0.57
C LEU A 39 -4.77 6.85 0.18
N GLU A 40 -5.90 6.79 -0.52
CA GLU A 40 -7.23 6.73 0.09
C GLU A 40 -7.39 5.47 0.94
N LYS A 41 -6.96 4.30 0.45
CA LYS A 41 -7.03 3.04 1.20
C LYS A 41 -6.08 2.99 2.39
N LEU A 42 -4.93 3.65 2.30
CA LEU A 42 -3.99 3.79 3.41
C LEU A 42 -4.51 4.76 4.49
N ALA A 43 -5.25 5.80 4.11
CA ALA A 43 -5.82 6.77 5.04
C ALA A 43 -7.07 6.27 5.76
N ASN A 44 -7.86 5.39 5.11
CA ASN A 44 -9.09 4.81 5.68
C ASN A 44 -8.84 3.57 6.58
N LYS A 45 -7.61 3.35 7.03
CA LYS A 45 -7.20 2.20 7.87
C LYS A 45 -6.94 2.59 9.32
#